data_AF-A0A3C1KWR9-F1
#
_entry.id   AF-A0A3C1KWR9-F1
#
_cell.length_a   1.000
_cell.length_b   1.000
_cell.length_c   1.000
_cell.angle_alpha   90.00
_cell.angle_beta   90.00
_cell.angle_gamma   90.00
#
_symmetry.space_group_name_H-M   'P 1'
#
loop_
_entity.id
_entity.type
_entity.pdbx_description
1 polymer ?
#
loop_
_entity_poly.entity_id
_entity_poly.type
_entity_poly.pdbx_seq_one_letter_code
_entity_poly.pdbx_strand_id
1 'polypeptide(L)'
;MYLFHIVLEGIQMNTKNILTLIAVVMGLQSVGIFVGREAIVTDAFAPMNPDATGIKIGMMMHEVIAVFGLTITSILLAARNLPSAAGSRVLMGASVGLALTVAHGVWNVFTTLVKPPLPLLLIMGALTVVGFITASKAANQDSAQ
;
A
#
# COMPACT_ATOMS: atom_id res chain seq x y z
N MET A 1 -22.09 -12.96 5.29
CA MET A 1 -22.03 -13.10 3.81
C MET A 1 -22.78 -11.96 3.10
N TYR A 2 -24.00 -11.60 3.51
CA TYR A 2 -24.76 -10.47 2.93
C TYR A 2 -24.12 -9.07 3.09
N LEU A 3 -23.47 -8.79 4.22
CA LEU A 3 -22.80 -7.50 4.45
C LEU A 3 -21.60 -7.28 3.51
N PHE A 4 -20.94 -8.37 3.09
CA PHE A 4 -19.82 -8.33 2.16
C PHE A 4 -20.30 -8.05 0.72
N HIS A 5 -21.50 -8.52 0.36
CA HIS A 5 -22.10 -8.22 -0.94
C HIS A 5 -22.53 -6.76 -1.07
N ILE A 6 -23.15 -6.17 -0.03
CA ILE A 6 -23.62 -4.78 -0.06
C ILE A 6 -22.45 -3.78 -0.19
N VAL A 7 -21.33 -4.05 0.47
CA VAL A 7 -20.12 -3.20 0.36
C VAL A 7 -19.49 -3.29 -1.04
N LEU A 8 -19.54 -4.46 -1.68
CA LEU A 8 -19.02 -4.67 -3.03
C LEU A 8 -19.95 -4.14 -4.13
N GLU A 9 -21.26 -4.14 -3.91
CA GLU A 9 -22.24 -3.57 -4.86
C GLU A 9 -22.30 -2.05 -4.81
N GLY A 10 -22.08 -1.44 -3.63
CA GLY A 10 -22.05 0.02 -3.46
C GLY A 10 -20.79 0.69 -4.02
N ILE A 11 -19.68 -0.05 -4.14
CA ILE A 11 -18.45 0.42 -4.76
C ILE A 11 -18.36 -0.24 -6.14
N GLN A 12 -18.76 0.46 -7.20
CA GLN A 12 -18.43 -0.01 -8.56
C GLN A 12 -16.91 -0.23 -8.65
N MET A 13 -16.48 -1.49 -8.68
CA MET A 13 -15.06 -1.87 -8.70
C MET A 13 -14.46 -1.62 -10.09
N ASN A 14 -14.34 -0.34 -10.44
CA ASN A 14 -13.67 0.11 -11.64
C ASN A 14 -12.27 0.65 -11.31
N THR A 15 -11.43 0.77 -12.33
CA THR A 15 -10.03 1.21 -12.21
C THR A 15 -9.88 2.50 -11.40
N LYS A 16 -10.75 3.49 -11.63
CA LYS A 16 -10.71 4.78 -10.93
C LYS A 16 -10.93 4.62 -9.42
N ASN A 17 -11.95 3.85 -9.04
CA ASN A 17 -12.29 3.65 -7.64
C ASN A 17 -11.20 2.87 -6.90
N ILE A 18 -10.62 1.85 -7.53
CA ILE A 18 -9.54 1.07 -6.91
C ILE A 18 -8.24 1.88 -6.82
N LEU A 19 -7.87 2.65 -7.84
CA LEU A 19 -6.75 3.60 -7.74
C LEU A 19 -6.95 4.60 -6.60
N THR A 20 -8.17 5.12 -6.45
CA THR A 20 -8.51 6.06 -5.36
C THR A 20 -8.40 5.38 -4.00
N LEU A 21 -8.92 4.16 -3.86
CA LEU A 21 -8.85 3.39 -2.62
C LEU A 21 -7.40 3.13 -2.20
N ILE A 22 -6.58 2.61 -3.11
CA ILE A 22 -5.16 2.35 -2.84
C ILE A 22 -4.46 3.66 -2.45
N ALA A 23 -4.68 4.74 -3.20
CA ALA A 23 -4.06 6.03 -2.91
C ALA A 23 -4.45 6.57 -1.53
N VAL A 24 -5.73 6.50 -1.16
CA VAL A 24 -6.19 6.99 0.16
C VAL A 24 -5.59 6.16 1.29
N VAL A 25 -5.58 4.84 1.17
CA VAL A 25 -5.01 3.96 2.20
C VAL A 25 -3.51 4.20 2.33
N MET A 26 -2.77 4.25 1.21
CA MET A 26 -1.34 4.56 1.21
C MET A 26 -1.04 5.95 1.78
N GLY A 27 -1.84 6.96 1.42
CA GLY A 27 -1.69 8.32 1.90
C GLY A 27 -1.87 8.42 3.41
N LEU A 28 -2.95 7.83 3.95
CA LEU A 28 -3.20 7.79 5.38
C LEU A 28 -2.09 7.05 6.13
N GLN A 29 -1.63 5.92 5.59
CA GLN A 29 -0.49 5.19 6.14
C GLN A 29 0.78 6.04 6.15
N SER A 30 1.10 6.74 5.06
CA SER A 30 2.28 7.60 4.99
C SER A 30 2.22 8.76 5.98
N VAL A 31 1.07 9.42 6.12
CA VAL A 31 0.87 10.44 7.16
C VAL A 31 1.07 9.85 8.56
N GLY A 32 0.49 8.67 8.82
CA GLY A 32 0.63 7.97 10.09
C GLY A 32 2.09 7.62 10.40
N ILE A 33 2.85 7.14 9.41
CA ILE A 33 4.29 6.85 9.55
C ILE A 33 5.06 8.13 9.87
N PHE A 34 4.78 9.23 9.15
CA PHE A 34 5.49 10.49 9.35
C PHE A 34 5.29 11.03 10.78
N VAL A 35 4.04 11.07 11.24
CA VAL A 35 3.70 11.60 12.57
C VAL A 35 4.13 10.64 13.69
N GLY A 36 3.95 9.33 13.49
CA GLY A 36 4.20 8.28 14.49
C GLY A 36 5.61 7.68 14.49
N ARG A 37 6.53 8.20 13.68
CA ARG A 37 7.88 7.64 13.45
C ARG A 37 8.66 7.27 14.70
N GLU A 38 8.62 8.10 15.75
CA GLU A 38 9.36 7.84 16.98
C GLU A 38 8.81 6.60 17.71
N ALA A 39 7.49 6.53 17.86
CA ALA A 39 6.83 5.36 18.46
C ALA A 39 7.10 4.09 17.65
N ILE A 40 7.00 4.16 16.32
CA ILE A 40 7.28 3.03 15.44
C ILE A 40 8.70 2.50 15.65
N VAL A 41 9.69 3.40 15.70
CA VAL A 41 11.10 3.01 15.85
C VAL A 41 11.37 2.47 17.25
N THR A 42 10.88 3.14 18.29
CA THR A 42 11.08 2.70 19.67
C THR A 42 10.45 1.32 19.91
N ASP A 43 9.22 1.09 19.43
CA ASP A 43 8.54 -0.19 19.61
C ASP A 43 9.17 -1.30 18.76
N ALA A 44 9.47 -1.03 17.48
CA ALA A 44 10.00 -2.04 16.57
C ALA A 44 11.41 -2.48 16.97
N PHE A 45 12.26 -1.54 17.41
CA PHE A 45 13.66 -1.81 17.71
C PHE A 45 13.92 -2.08 19.20
N ALA A 46 12.92 -2.04 20.09
CA ALA A 46 13.08 -2.32 21.52
C ALA A 46 13.93 -3.58 21.84
N PRO A 47 13.79 -4.73 21.13
CA PRO A 47 14.63 -5.91 21.39
C PRO A 47 16.13 -5.71 21.15
N MET A 48 16.52 -4.67 20.40
CA MET A 48 17.92 -4.32 20.14
C MET A 48 18.49 -3.29 21.12
N ASN A 49 17.68 -2.75 22.03
CA ASN A 49 18.08 -1.69 22.96
C ASN A 49 18.79 -0.51 22.26
N PRO A 50 18.15 0.13 21.26
CA PRO A 50 18.77 1.18 20.46
C PRO A 50 19.15 2.38 21.33
N ASP A 51 20.31 2.99 21.02
CA ASP A 51 20.69 4.27 21.61
C ASP A 51 19.94 5.43 20.94
N ALA A 52 20.09 6.64 21.49
CA ALA A 52 19.42 7.83 20.98
C ALA A 52 19.78 8.13 19.51
N THR A 53 21.00 7.79 19.08
CA THR A 53 21.45 7.95 17.70
C THR A 53 20.71 7.00 16.76
N GLY A 54 20.60 5.72 17.14
CA GLY A 54 19.87 4.70 16.40
C GLY A 54 18.39 5.05 16.24
N ILE A 55 17.75 5.53 17.30
CA ILE A 55 16.37 6.03 17.24
C ILE A 55 16.24 7.17 16.21
N LYS A 56 17.14 8.16 16.27
CA LYS A 56 17.12 9.29 15.34
C LYS A 56 17.30 8.87 13.88
N ILE A 57 18.23 7.95 13.60
CA ILE A 57 18.43 7.40 12.25
C ILE A 57 17.17 6.66 11.79
N GLY A 58 16.60 5.81 12.65
CA GLY A 58 15.36 5.10 12.35
C GLY A 58 14.19 6.04 12.03
N MET A 59 14.07 7.15 12.76
CA MET A 59 13.03 8.15 12.51
C MET A 59 13.20 8.82 11.13
N MET A 60 14.42 9.23 10.78
CA MET A 60 14.71 9.83 9.47
C MET A 60 14.39 8.86 8.32
N MET A 61 14.64 7.55 8.49
CA MET A 61 14.27 6.56 7.48
C MET A 61 12.75 6.46 7.31
N HIS A 62 11.97 6.52 8.40
CA HIS A 62 10.51 6.51 8.34
C HIS A 62 9.95 7.80 7.72
N GLU A 63 10.55 8.97 7.97
CA GLU A 63 10.20 10.23 7.29
C GLU A 63 10.37 10.09 5.77
N VAL A 64 11.49 9.54 5.32
CA VAL A 64 11.76 9.32 3.89
C VAL A 64 10.75 8.35 3.28
N ILE A 65 10.47 7.22 3.94
CA ILE A 65 9.46 6.26 3.50
C ILE A 65 8.08 6.90 3.41
N ALA A 66 7.70 7.73 4.38
CA ALA A 66 6.44 8.46 4.36
C ALA A 66 6.36 9.43 3.16
N VAL A 67 7.41 10.20 2.89
CA VAL A 67 7.44 11.13 1.74
C VAL A 67 7.34 10.37 0.42
N PHE A 68 8.03 9.23 0.27
CA PHE A 68 7.87 8.38 -0.91
C PHE A 68 6.44 7.85 -1.05
N GLY A 69 5.82 7.40 0.04
CA GLY A 69 4.44 6.94 0.00
C GLY A 69 3.43 8.04 -0.35
N LEU A 70 3.64 9.28 0.11
CA LEU A 70 2.85 10.45 -0.31
C LEU A 70 3.06 10.80 -1.80
N THR A 71 4.26 10.58 -2.31
CA THR A 71 4.57 10.75 -3.74
C THR A 71 3.79 9.75 -4.58
N ILE A 72 3.82 8.46 -4.21
CA ILE A 72 3.04 7.40 -4.85
C ILE A 72 1.54 7.71 -4.75
N THR A 73 1.06 8.14 -3.58
CA THR A 73 -0.33 8.56 -3.37
C THR A 73 -0.75 9.64 -4.37
N SER A 74 0.07 10.67 -4.54
CA SER A 74 -0.20 11.76 -5.48
C SER A 74 -0.27 11.26 -6.93
N ILE A 75 0.65 10.38 -7.32
CA ILE A 75 0.67 9.75 -8.65
C ILE A 75 -0.62 8.94 -8.89
N LEU A 76 -1.04 8.12 -7.93
CA LEU A 76 -2.23 7.29 -8.06
C LEU A 76 -3.52 8.12 -8.10
N LEU A 77 -3.60 9.20 -7.31
CA LEU A 77 -4.72 10.15 -7.35
C LEU A 77 -4.80 10.90 -8.68
N ALA A 78 -3.67 11.22 -9.30
CA ALA A 78 -3.65 11.79 -10.65
C ALA A 78 -4.08 10.75 -11.70
N ALA A 79 -3.56 9.52 -11.60
CA ALA A 79 -3.83 8.43 -12.54
C ALA A 79 -5.29 7.98 -12.56
N ARG A 80 -6.07 8.20 -11.50
CA ARG A 80 -7.50 7.81 -11.43
C ARG A 80 -8.38 8.47 -12.50
N ASN A 81 -7.92 9.57 -13.10
CA ASN A 81 -8.64 10.30 -14.14
C ASN A 81 -8.19 9.92 -15.57
N LEU A 82 -7.27 8.97 -15.70
CA LEU A 82 -6.84 8.47 -17.01
C LEU A 82 -7.96 7.64 -17.68
N PRO A 83 -7.94 7.52 -19.03
CA PRO A 83 -8.76 6.55 -19.74
C PRO A 83 -8.55 5.14 -19.21
N SER A 84 -9.57 4.28 -19.29
CA SER A 84 -9.59 2.93 -18.71
C SER A 84 -8.30 2.13 -19.01
N ALA A 85 -7.89 2.08 -20.28
CA ALA A 85 -6.71 1.36 -20.73
C ALA A 85 -5.39 1.88 -20.16
N ALA A 86 -5.25 3.20 -19.97
CA ALA A 86 -4.06 3.79 -19.38
C ALA A 86 -4.07 3.63 -17.85
N GLY A 87 -5.23 3.85 -17.22
CA GLY A 87 -5.40 3.67 -15.78
C GLY A 87 -5.19 2.23 -15.34
N SER A 88 -5.61 1.24 -16.14
CA SER A 88 -5.47 -0.19 -15.82
C SER A 88 -3.99 -0.62 -15.78
N ARG A 89 -3.16 -0.05 -16.66
CA ARG A 89 -1.71 -0.26 -16.65
C ARG A 89 -1.05 0.33 -15.40
N VAL A 90 -1.47 1.54 -14.99
CA VAL A 90 -0.99 2.14 -13.73
C VAL A 90 -1.42 1.29 -12.54
N LEU A 91 -2.67 0.85 -12.51
CA LEU A 91 -3.19 -0.02 -11.45
C LEU A 91 -2.46 -1.36 -11.39
N MET A 92 -2.14 -1.95 -12.55
CA MET A 92 -1.32 -3.16 -12.61
C MET A 92 0.07 -2.93 -12.02
N GLY A 93 0.76 -1.85 -12.43
CA GLY A 93 2.07 -1.50 -11.90
C GLY A 93 2.04 -1.26 -10.38
N ALA A 94 1.04 -0.54 -9.87
CA ALA A 94 0.84 -0.34 -8.45
C ALA A 94 0.61 -1.66 -7.70
N SER A 95 -0.19 -2.57 -8.28
CA SER A 95 -0.47 -3.89 -7.70
C SER A 95 0.79 -4.77 -7.63
N VAL A 96 1.63 -4.74 -8.67
CA VAL A 96 2.93 -5.43 -8.65
C VAL A 96 3.85 -4.83 -7.58
N GLY A 97 3.91 -3.51 -7.45
CA GLY A 97 4.67 -2.84 -6.40
C GLY A 97 4.23 -3.27 -5.00
N LEU A 98 2.91 -3.28 -4.75
CA LEU A 98 2.35 -3.76 -3.48
C LEU A 98 2.66 -5.25 -3.25
N ALA A 99 2.58 -6.08 -4.28
CA ALA A 99 2.92 -7.50 -4.18
C ALA A 99 4.38 -7.72 -3.74
N LEU A 100 5.31 -6.95 -4.31
CA LEU A 100 6.72 -6.99 -3.93
C LEU A 100 6.92 -6.56 -2.47
N THR A 101 6.24 -5.50 -2.03
CA THR A 101 6.29 -5.07 -0.62
C THR A 101 5.73 -6.14 0.32
N VAL A 102 4.60 -6.76 -0.03
CA VAL A 102 3.99 -7.82 0.77
C VAL A 102 4.91 -9.04 0.82
N ALA A 103 5.46 -9.47 -0.31
CA ALA A 103 6.38 -10.60 -0.36
C ALA A 103 7.63 -10.36 0.51
N HIS A 104 8.23 -9.17 0.40
CA HIS A 104 9.38 -8.80 1.25
C HIS A 104 9.02 -8.73 2.73
N GLY A 105 7.85 -8.17 3.07
CA GLY A 105 7.37 -8.12 4.45
C GLY A 105 7.12 -9.50 5.03
N VAL A 106 6.44 -10.38 4.28
CA VAL A 106 6.21 -11.78 4.69
C VAL A 106 7.54 -12.51 4.90
N TRP A 107 8.53 -12.30 4.04
CA TRP A 107 9.87 -12.85 4.24
C TRP A 107 10.50 -12.38 5.56
N ASN A 108 10.43 -11.08 5.87
CA ASN A 108 10.99 -10.52 7.11
C ASN A 108 10.25 -11.01 8.38
N VAL A 109 8.96 -11.35 8.30
CA VAL A 109 8.24 -11.97 9.45
C VAL A 109 8.97 -13.21 9.98
N PHE A 110 9.63 -13.97 9.10
CA PHE A 110 10.29 -15.23 9.45
C PHE A 110 11.81 -15.14 9.57
N THR A 111 12.43 -14.06 9.10
CA THR A 111 13.89 -14.02 8.94
C THR A 111 14.58 -12.90 9.73
N THR A 112 13.83 -11.96 10.30
CA THR A 112 14.39 -10.84 11.07
C THR A 112 13.89 -10.80 12.50
N LEU A 113 14.74 -10.30 13.41
CA LEU A 113 14.37 -10.08 14.82
C LEU A 113 13.24 -9.04 14.94
N VAL A 114 13.32 -7.96 14.17
CA VAL A 114 12.28 -6.94 14.06
C VAL A 114 11.24 -7.41 13.07
N LYS A 115 9.99 -7.48 13.52
CA LYS A 115 8.89 -7.95 12.68
C LYS A 115 8.16 -6.76 12.04
N PRO A 116 7.83 -6.84 10.75
CA PRO A 116 6.96 -5.85 10.13
C PRO A 116 5.56 -5.88 10.74
N PRO A 117 4.81 -4.76 10.69
CA PRO A 117 3.47 -4.68 11.23
C PRO A 117 2.50 -5.57 10.46
N LEU A 118 2.08 -6.68 11.07
CA LEU A 118 1.19 -7.66 10.45
C LEU A 118 -0.14 -7.08 9.93
N PRO A 119 -0.84 -6.18 10.66
CA PRO A 119 -2.07 -5.58 10.14
C PRO A 119 -1.85 -4.84 8.82
N LEU A 120 -0.69 -4.18 8.67
CA LEU A 120 -0.34 -3.47 7.46
C LEU A 120 -0.11 -4.44 6.29
N LEU A 121 0.61 -5.53 6.52
CA LEU A 121 0.85 -6.54 5.49
C LEU A 121 -0.45 -7.17 4.98
N LEU A 122 -1.43 -7.40 5.87
CA LEU A 122 -2.73 -7.92 5.48
C LEU A 122 -3.51 -6.92 4.62
N ILE A 123 -3.52 -5.64 5.00
CA ILE A 123 -4.18 -4.57 4.22
C ILE A 123 -3.53 -4.46 2.83
N MET A 124 -2.20 -4.42 2.77
CA MET A 124 -1.46 -4.33 1.49
C MET A 124 -1.66 -5.58 0.63
N GLY A 125 -1.76 -6.76 1.23
CA GLY A 125 -2.08 -8.01 0.55
C GLY A 125 -3.47 -7.98 -0.08
N ALA A 126 -4.48 -7.52 0.66
CA ALA A 126 -5.84 -7.37 0.15
C ALA A 126 -5.90 -6.36 -1.01
N LEU A 127 -5.23 -5.20 -0.88
CA LEU A 127 -5.14 -4.19 -1.94
C LEU A 127 -4.43 -4.72 -3.19
N THR A 128 -3.36 -5.50 -3.02
CA THR A 128 -2.68 -6.18 -4.13
C THR A 128 -3.65 -7.04 -4.92
N VAL A 129 -4.41 -7.91 -4.24
CA VAL A 129 -5.35 -8.84 -4.89
C VAL A 129 -6.45 -8.08 -5.61
N VAL A 130 -7.07 -7.10 -4.95
CA VAL A 130 -8.15 -6.29 -5.52
C VAL A 130 -7.66 -5.48 -6.73
N GLY A 131 -6.47 -4.88 -6.62
CA GLY A 131 -5.84 -4.14 -7.71
C GLY A 131 -5.55 -5.02 -8.93
N PHE A 132 -4.95 -6.19 -8.71
CA PHE A 132 -4.60 -7.12 -9.77
C PHE A 132 -5.84 -7.62 -10.52
N ILE A 133 -6.86 -8.08 -9.79
CA ILE A 133 -8.13 -8.57 -10.38
C ILE A 133 -8.78 -7.46 -11.21
N THR A 134 -8.83 -6.24 -10.69
CA THR A 134 -9.48 -5.11 -11.38
C THR A 134 -8.70 -4.71 -12.63
N ALA A 135 -7.37 -4.63 -12.55
CA ALA A 135 -6.53 -4.28 -13.68
C ALA A 135 -6.60 -5.34 -14.80
N SER A 136 -6.55 -6.63 -14.45
CA SER A 136 -6.67 -7.72 -15.43
C SER A 136 -8.03 -7.73 -16.13
N LYS A 137 -9.12 -7.48 -15.40
CA LYS A 137 -10.47 -7.40 -16.00
C LYS A 137 -10.57 -6.24 -16.99
N ALA A 138 -10.05 -5.06 -16.64
CA ALA A 138 -10.06 -3.90 -17.52
C ALA A 138 -9.23 -4.15 -18.80
N ALA A 139 -8.03 -4.75 -18.67
CA ALA A 139 -7.19 -5.06 -19.82
C ALA A 139 -7.86 -6.02 -20.82
N ASN A 140 -8.59 -7.02 -20.33
CA ASN A 140 -9.31 -7.98 -21.19
C ASN A 140 -10.48 -7.32 -21.94
N GLN A 141 -11.13 -6.32 -21.34
CA GLN A 141 -12.21 -5.57 -21.98
C GLN A 141 -11.68 -4.67 -23.10
N ASP A 142 -10.52 -4.06 -22.91
CA ASP A 142 -9.87 -3.23 -23.92
C ASP A 142 -9.35 -4.04 -25.12
N SER A 143 -8.96 -5.30 -24.94
CA SER A 143 -8.53 -6.19 -26.04
C SER A 143 -9.66 -6.79 -26.88
N ALA A 144 -10.91 -6.65 -26.42
CA ALA A 144 -12.09 -7.20 -27.09
C ALA A 144 -12.82 -6.16 -27.97
N GLN A 145 -12.31 -4.92 -28.04
CA GLN A 145 -12.79 -3.82 -28.89
C GLN A 145 -11.83 -3.60 -30.06
#